data_AF-A0A8C0JG56-F1
#
_entry.id   AF-A0A8C0JG56-F1
#
_cell.length_a   1.000
_cell.length_b   1.000
_cell.length_c   1.000
_cell.angle_alpha   90.00
_cell.angle_beta   90.00
_cell.angle_gamma   90.00
#
_symmetry.space_group_name_H-M   'P 1'
#
loop_
_entity.id
_entity.type
_entity.pdbx_description
1 polymer ?
#
loop_
_entity_poly.entity_id
_entity_poly.type
_entity_poly.pdbx_seq_one_letter_code
_entity_poly.pdbx_strand_id
1 'polypeptide(L)'
;MESIFHEKQEGSLCAQHCLNNLLQGEYFSPVELSSIAHQLDEEERMRMAEGGVTSEDYRTFLQQPSGNIDHSGFFSIQVISNALKVWGLELILFNSPEYQRCHVGMTIVKVW
;
A
#
# COMPACT_ATOMS: atom_id res chain seq x y z
N MET A 1 -1.26 14.97 29.39
CA MET A 1 -0.48 14.26 28.37
C MET A 1 -1.50 13.67 27.42
N GLU A 2 -1.55 14.13 26.18
CA GLU A 2 -2.29 13.40 25.15
C GLU A 2 -1.62 12.03 25.00
N SER A 3 -2.39 10.96 25.08
CA SER A 3 -1.88 9.60 24.98
C SER A 3 -1.43 9.31 23.55
N ILE A 4 -0.25 8.70 23.39
CA ILE A 4 0.20 8.18 22.09
C ILE A 4 -0.68 6.99 21.72
N PHE A 5 -1.23 7.01 20.50
CA PHE A 5 -1.97 5.88 19.96
C PHE A 5 -0.99 4.82 19.46
N HIS A 6 -1.17 3.58 19.92
CA HIS A 6 -0.43 2.43 19.45
C HIS A 6 -1.34 1.20 19.34
N GLU A 7 -1.66 0.81 18.11
CA GLU A 7 -2.31 -0.44 17.77
C GLU A 7 -1.24 -1.53 17.63
N LYS A 8 -1.29 -2.52 18.53
CA LYS A 8 -0.39 -3.68 18.47
C LYS A 8 -0.79 -4.57 17.31
N GLN A 9 0.22 -5.11 16.62
CA GLN A 9 -0.03 -6.03 15.52
C GLN A 9 -0.57 -7.37 16.03
N GLU A 10 -1.70 -7.77 15.46
CA GLU A 10 -2.29 -9.09 15.64
C GLU A 10 -2.35 -9.81 14.28
N GLY A 11 -1.82 -11.03 14.22
CA GLY A 11 -1.74 -11.80 12.96
C GLY A 11 -0.85 -11.13 11.90
N SER A 12 -1.21 -11.32 10.63
CA SER A 12 -0.45 -10.84 9.46
C SER A 12 -0.93 -9.47 8.93
N LEU A 13 -1.60 -8.67 9.76
CA LEU A 13 -2.23 -7.40 9.36
C LEU A 13 -1.28 -6.20 9.43
N CYS A 14 -0.02 -6.37 9.03
CA CYS A 14 1.02 -5.35 9.24
C CYS A 14 0.67 -4.00 8.59
N ALA A 15 0.04 -3.98 7.41
CA ALA A 15 -0.32 -2.75 6.71
C ALA A 15 -1.35 -1.91 7.47
N GLN A 16 -2.37 -2.55 8.08
CA GLN A 16 -3.35 -1.87 8.92
C GLN A 16 -2.65 -1.17 10.08
N HIS A 17 -1.92 -1.93 10.88
CA HIS A 17 -1.31 -1.42 12.10
C HIS A 17 -0.23 -0.37 11.80
N CYS A 18 0.51 -0.55 10.72
CA CYS A 18 1.44 0.43 10.15
C CYS A 18 0.74 1.78 9.91
N LEU A 19 -0.36 1.78 9.15
CA LEU A 19 -1.09 3.00 8.79
C LEU A 19 -1.78 3.65 10.00
N ASN A 20 -2.42 2.85 10.86
CA ASN A 20 -3.12 3.35 12.03
C ASN A 20 -2.17 3.94 13.07
N ASN A 21 -1.00 3.32 13.26
CA ASN A 21 0.06 3.88 14.10
C ASN A 21 0.65 5.16 13.50
N LEU A 22 0.86 5.21 12.18
CA LEU A 22 1.37 6.40 11.50
C LEU A 22 0.41 7.59 11.64
N LEU A 23 -0.89 7.34 11.44
CA LEU A 23 -1.93 8.37 11.50
C LEU A 23 -2.43 8.65 12.92
N GLN A 24 -1.91 7.92 13.92
CA GLN A 24 -2.28 8.05 15.33
C GLN A 24 -3.80 7.85 15.57
N GLY A 25 -4.40 6.84 14.93
CA GLY A 25 -5.80 6.46 15.14
C GLY A 25 -6.23 5.25 14.30
N GLU A 26 -7.40 4.70 14.61
CA GLU A 26 -8.01 3.54 13.91
C GLU A 26 -8.71 3.99 12.62
N TYR A 27 -7.93 4.27 11.57
CA TYR A 27 -8.45 4.79 10.30
C TYR A 27 -8.64 3.75 9.21
N PHE A 28 -7.92 2.64 9.28
CA PHE A 28 -7.99 1.57 8.30
C PHE A 28 -8.30 0.24 8.97
N SER A 29 -9.06 -0.57 8.25
CA SER A 29 -9.35 -1.97 8.53
C SER A 29 -8.84 -2.88 7.39
N PRO A 30 -8.74 -4.21 7.60
CA PRO A 30 -8.31 -5.13 6.54
C PRO A 30 -9.25 -5.12 5.34
N VAL A 31 -10.54 -4.87 5.57
CA VAL A 31 -11.58 -4.83 4.53
C VAL A 31 -11.38 -3.61 3.62
N GLU A 32 -11.07 -2.46 4.20
CA GLU A 32 -10.78 -1.24 3.43
C GLU A 32 -9.51 -1.40 2.61
N LEU A 33 -8.45 -1.96 3.21
CA LEU A 33 -7.20 -2.23 2.49
C LEU A 33 -7.38 -3.26 1.37
N SER A 34 -8.23 -4.28 1.58
CA SER A 34 -8.57 -5.26 0.54
C SER A 34 -9.32 -4.62 -0.62
N SER A 35 -10.19 -3.65 -0.33
CA SER A 35 -10.92 -2.91 -1.36
C SER A 35 -9.97 -2.08 -2.23
N ILE A 36 -8.96 -1.44 -1.61
CA ILE A 36 -7.89 -0.72 -2.33
C ILE A 36 -7.07 -1.70 -3.18
N ALA A 37 -6.70 -2.86 -2.64
CA ALA A 37 -5.95 -3.88 -3.37
C ALA A 37 -6.70 -4.36 -4.63
N HIS A 38 -7.99 -4.66 -4.51
CA HIS A 38 -8.81 -5.08 -5.65
C HIS A 38 -9.00 -3.98 -6.69
N GLN A 39 -9.10 -2.72 -6.27
CA GLN A 39 -9.12 -1.60 -7.20
C GLN A 39 -7.81 -1.52 -8.01
N LEU A 40 -6.67 -1.68 -7.34
CA LEU A 40 -5.37 -1.70 -8.02
C LEU A 40 -5.23 -2.87 -8.98
N ASP A 41 -5.68 -4.06 -8.60
CA ASP A 41 -5.68 -5.23 -9.49
C ASP A 41 -6.52 -4.98 -10.76
N GLU A 42 -7.67 -4.31 -10.62
CA GLU A 42 -8.53 -3.95 -11.74
C GLU A 42 -7.89 -2.88 -12.63
N GLU A 43 -7.25 -1.87 -12.04
CA GLU A 43 -6.49 -0.86 -12.79
C GLU A 43 -5.33 -1.49 -13.57
N GLU A 44 -4.59 -2.42 -12.97
CA GLU A 44 -3.53 -3.19 -13.61
C GLU A 44 -4.08 -4.06 -14.74
N ARG A 45 -5.22 -4.72 -14.54
CA ARG A 45 -5.92 -5.50 -15.57
C ARG A 45 -6.32 -4.63 -16.76
N MET A 46 -6.85 -3.44 -16.50
CA MET A 46 -7.26 -2.51 -17.56
C MET A 46 -6.06 -2.03 -18.36
N ARG A 47 -4.92 -1.74 -17.71
CA ARG A 47 -3.68 -1.39 -18.42
C ARG A 47 -3.16 -2.54 -19.28
N MET A 48 -3.21 -3.78 -18.79
CA MET A 48 -2.83 -4.94 -19.59
C MET A 48 -3.74 -5.14 -20.80
N ALA A 49 -5.03 -4.80 -20.68
CA ALA A 49 -5.97 -4.87 -21.79
C ALA A 49 -5.64 -3.90 -22.94
N GLU A 50 -4.93 -2.79 -22.66
CA GLU A 50 -4.44 -1.85 -23.69
C GLU A 50 -3.46 -2.52 -24.66
N GLY A 51 -2.72 -3.55 -24.21
CA GLY A 51 -1.88 -4.41 -25.06
C GLY A 51 -2.66 -5.41 -25.93
N GLY A 52 -3.98 -5.41 -25.83
CA GLY A 52 -4.89 -6.29 -26.56
C GLY A 52 -5.41 -7.45 -25.71
N VAL A 53 -6.73 -7.53 -25.56
CA VAL A 53 -7.42 -8.55 -24.73
C VAL A 53 -7.28 -9.99 -25.25
N THR A 54 -6.82 -10.18 -26.48
CA THR A 54 -6.55 -11.50 -27.07
C THR A 54 -5.08 -11.91 -26.98
N SER A 55 -4.21 -11.04 -26.48
CA SER A 55 -2.78 -11.31 -26.35
C SER A 55 -2.51 -12.43 -25.35
N GLU A 56 -1.39 -13.15 -25.55
CA GLU A 56 -0.94 -14.17 -24.62
C GLU A 56 -0.59 -13.58 -23.24
N ASP A 57 -0.02 -12.38 -23.23
CA ASP A 57 0.32 -11.65 -22.00
C ASP A 57 -0.93 -11.33 -21.16
N TYR A 58 -2.00 -10.83 -21.80
CA TYR A 58 -3.27 -10.57 -21.10
C TYR A 58 -3.88 -11.84 -20.53
N ARG A 59 -3.88 -12.94 -21.31
CA ARG A 59 -4.41 -14.23 -20.86
C ARG A 59 -3.60 -14.82 -19.70
N THR A 60 -2.28 -14.64 -19.73
CA THR A 60 -1.39 -15.07 -18.66
C THR A 60 -1.62 -14.25 -17.40
N PHE A 61 -1.75 -12.93 -17.54
CA PHE A 61 -2.07 -12.02 -16.44
C PHE A 61 -3.38 -12.41 -15.73
N LEU A 62 -4.45 -12.73 -16.47
CA LEU A 62 -5.73 -13.14 -15.90
C LEU A 62 -5.69 -14.42 -15.05
N GLN A 63 -4.67 -15.26 -15.22
CA GLN A 63 -4.50 -16.48 -14.43
C GLN A 63 -3.68 -16.24 -13.15
N GLN A 64 -3.02 -15.09 -13.04
CA GLN A 64 -2.22 -14.76 -11.88
C GLN A 64 -3.13 -14.36 -10.71
N PRO A 65 -2.78 -14.73 -9.47
CA PRO A 65 -3.43 -14.18 -8.29
C PRO A 65 -3.16 -12.68 -8.17
N SER A 66 -3.90 -12.01 -7.28
CA SER A 66 -3.65 -10.60 -6.95
C SER A 66 -2.17 -10.39 -6.59
N GLY A 67 -1.57 -9.35 -7.16
CA GLY A 67 -0.25 -8.87 -6.75
C GLY A 67 -0.31 -7.92 -5.54
N ASN A 68 -1.51 -7.45 -5.20
CA ASN A 68 -1.72 -6.41 -4.20
C ASN A 68 -2.15 -6.94 -2.82
N ILE A 69 -2.72 -8.15 -2.76
CA ILE A 69 -3.03 -8.87 -1.53
C ILE A 69 -2.80 -10.37 -1.69
N ASP A 70 -2.14 -11.00 -0.72
CA ASP A 70 -1.96 -12.46 -0.70
C ASP A 70 -2.96 -13.18 0.22
N HIS A 71 -3.00 -14.51 0.14
CA HIS A 71 -3.89 -15.34 0.96
C HIS A 71 -3.58 -15.30 2.46
N SER A 72 -2.42 -14.77 2.86
CA SER A 72 -2.00 -14.63 4.26
C SER A 72 -2.40 -13.27 4.85
N GLY A 73 -2.83 -12.31 4.02
CA GLY A 73 -3.20 -10.95 4.42
C GLY A 73 -2.07 -9.93 4.29
N PHE A 74 -1.00 -10.23 3.56
CA PHE A 74 0.03 -9.25 3.23
C PHE A 74 -0.42 -8.35 2.08
N PHE A 75 -0.19 -7.06 2.24
CA PHE A 75 -0.52 -6.03 1.24
C PHE A 75 0.74 -5.50 0.55
N SER A 76 0.62 -5.17 -0.73
CA SER A 76 1.70 -4.51 -1.46
C SER A 76 1.93 -3.08 -0.97
N ILE A 77 3.11 -2.54 -1.26
CA ILE A 77 3.42 -1.12 -0.96
C ILE A 77 2.51 -0.16 -1.74
N GLN A 78 1.96 -0.57 -2.90
CA GLN A 78 1.04 0.23 -3.68
C GLN A 78 -0.30 0.43 -2.94
N VAL A 79 -0.76 -0.56 -2.19
CA VAL A 79 -1.96 -0.45 -1.33
C VAL A 79 -1.73 0.63 -0.26
N ILE A 80 -0.60 0.55 0.45
CA ILE A 80 -0.23 1.52 1.50
C ILE A 80 -0.12 2.94 0.90
N SER A 81 0.54 3.08 -0.25
CA SER A 81 0.67 4.36 -0.94
C SER A 81 -0.70 4.95 -1.33
N ASN A 82 -1.61 4.14 -1.85
CA ASN A 82 -2.95 4.62 -2.22
C ASN A 82 -3.83 4.95 -1.02
N ALA A 83 -3.72 4.21 0.09
CA ALA A 83 -4.41 4.53 1.33
C ALA A 83 -4.06 5.93 1.84
N LEU A 84 -2.77 6.30 1.79
CA LEU A 84 -2.27 7.61 2.22
C LEU A 84 -2.75 8.77 1.32
N LYS A 85 -3.06 8.53 0.05
CA LYS A 85 -3.56 9.57 -0.87
C LYS A 85 -4.89 10.18 -0.41
N VAL A 86 -5.73 9.43 0.31
CA VAL A 86 -6.99 9.93 0.89
C VAL A 86 -6.74 11.13 1.82
N TRP A 87 -5.56 11.18 2.43
CA TRP A 87 -5.12 12.23 3.35
C TRP A 87 -4.24 13.28 2.66
N GLY A 88 -4.06 13.21 1.34
CA GLY A 88 -3.12 14.06 0.60
C GLY A 88 -1.65 13.79 0.94
N LEU A 89 -1.34 12.60 1.49
CA LEU A 89 0.01 12.19 1.83
C LEU A 89 0.64 11.38 0.68
N GLU A 90 1.95 11.55 0.49
CA GLU A 90 2.73 10.85 -0.52
C GLU A 90 3.82 10.01 0.13
N LEU A 91 3.96 8.76 -0.32
CA LEU A 91 5.03 7.86 0.11
C LEU A 91 6.23 8.01 -0.82
N ILE A 92 7.35 8.49 -0.28
CA ILE A 92 8.61 8.63 -1.00
C ILE A 92 9.62 7.63 -0.44
N LEU A 93 10.31 6.91 -1.33
CA LEU A 93 11.38 5.99 -0.92
C LEU A 93 12.56 6.79 -0.38
N PHE A 94 12.95 6.50 0.86
CA PHE A 94 14.08 7.17 1.52
C PHE A 94 15.40 7.03 0.73
N ASN A 95 15.59 5.89 0.06
CA ASN A 95 16.79 5.61 -0.74
C ASN A 95 16.70 6.12 -2.18
N SER A 96 15.66 6.89 -2.55
CA SER A 96 15.58 7.45 -3.89
C SER A 96 16.68 8.49 -4.12
N PRO A 97 17.27 8.55 -5.32
CA PRO A 97 18.26 9.57 -5.65
C PRO A 97 17.75 11.00 -5.41
N GLU A 98 16.45 11.22 -5.60
CA GLU A 98 15.78 12.50 -5.39
C GLU A 98 15.78 12.87 -3.91
N TYR A 99 15.39 11.94 -3.02
CA TYR A 99 15.35 12.20 -1.59
C TYR A 99 16.75 12.39 -1.01
N GLN A 100 17.72 11.57 -1.42
CA GLN A 100 19.10 11.66 -0.94
C GLN A 100 19.80 12.99 -1.29
N ARG A 101 19.36 13.67 -2.37
CA ARG A 101 19.90 14.99 -2.74
C ARG A 101 19.34 16.12 -1.87
N CYS A 102 18.14 15.93 -1.33
CA CYS A 102 17.54 16.87 -0.39
C CYS A 102 18.18 16.69 0.99
N HIS A 103 18.95 17.69 1.45
CA HIS A 103 19.56 17.71 2.79
C HIS A 103 18.51 18.03 3.87
N VAL A 104 17.42 17.25 3.91
CA VAL A 104 16.33 17.46 4.87
C VAL A 104 16.79 16.97 6.25
N GLY A 105 16.73 17.86 7.25
CA GLY A 105 16.96 17.51 8.65
C GLY A 105 15.98 16.42 9.10
N MET A 106 16.52 15.32 9.66
CA MET A 106 15.83 14.04 9.65
C MET A 106 15.01 13.82 10.93
N THR A 107 13.68 13.99 10.83
CA THR A 107 12.73 13.32 11.76
C THR A 107 12.05 12.21 10.96
N ILE A 108 12.69 11.03 10.89
CA ILE A 108 12.11 9.85 10.24
C ILE A 108 11.16 9.18 11.23
N VAL A 109 9.91 9.00 10.83
CA VAL A 109 9.06 7.96 11.40
C VAL A 109 9.45 6.66 10.71
N LYS A 110 10.19 5.79 11.41
CA LYS A 110 10.46 4.44 10.91
C LYS A 110 9.17 3.66 11.03
N VAL A 111 8.66 3.17 9.90
CA VAL A 111 7.44 2.38 9.84
C VAL A 111 7.80 0.92 9.58
N TRP A 112 8.50 0.32 10.54
CA TRP A 112 8.76 -1.13 10.63
C TRP A 112 9.14 -1.48 12.07
#